data_AF-A0A9E2P701-F1
#
_entry.id   AF-A0A9E2P701-F1
#
_cell.length_a   1.000
_cell.length_b   1.000
_cell.length_c   1.000
_cell.angle_alpha   90.00
_cell.angle_beta   90.00
_cell.angle_gamma   90.00
#
_symmetry.space_group_name_H-M   'P 1'
#
loop_
_entity.id
_entity.type
_entity.pdbx_description
1 polymer ?
#
loop_
_entity_poly.entity_id
_entity_poly.type
_entity_poly.pdbx_seq_one_letter_code
_entity_poly.pdbx_strand_id
1 'polypeptide(L)'
;LMIEDQALESWLDLVGPFDAITLWFSGVHKGRQLTKIAQRMGADGDAALRKALEQRTFDLARQRLKSGGRLQIVIRAAGDADERREEWRDAARAWGESEGFDLLDASTHPYDEPSAPGAIAVKSVTEDLDGQQTLALSAIFTPKPVSTEEATDGLFRLANRSLFNIAPERAQELATEVLKGGNWTVQPCGGPANFYAIVPDQSIHASWAGLASLWCLSHAIYCAIHLGSSAARDPRTKGRQLDFGEAWVALDLGDHVAFAESLCRVDTHWPNHLRRPDATASAESVEGRINNLFFGALSWILLHEVGHVTKDHQHVATADQRIRQEYEADGFATDWILEKAGSGLQREFRALMIMTALAWLFLSERVMGQGKTHPPAIYRFREARGRLNLGERSASLENGAYLFKAMFDPANPEMPTGMTPLQAFDWMADRMEALFPAQ
;
A
#
# COMPACT_ATOMS: atom_id res chain seq x y z
N LEU A 1 10.39 -5.70 21.49
CA LEU A 1 9.76 -4.40 21.16
C LEU A 1 10.76 -3.26 20.97
N MET A 2 11.72 -3.05 21.88
CA MET A 2 12.68 -1.93 21.82
C MET A 2 14.01 -2.24 21.11
N ILE A 3 14.25 -3.52 20.85
CA ILE A 3 15.33 -4.02 19.99
C ILE A 3 14.61 -4.79 18.89
N GLU A 4 15.10 -4.67 17.66
CA GLU A 4 14.68 -5.51 16.54
C GLU A 4 14.86 -6.97 16.95
N ASP A 5 13.74 -7.65 17.16
CA ASP A 5 13.68 -9.06 17.49
C ASP A 5 12.96 -9.73 16.35
N GLN A 6 13.73 -10.26 15.41
CA GLN A 6 13.20 -10.85 14.18
C GLN A 6 12.22 -12.00 14.47
N ALA A 7 12.42 -12.73 15.57
CA ALA A 7 11.51 -13.81 15.95
C ALA A 7 10.17 -13.26 16.46
N LEU A 8 10.20 -12.20 17.26
CA LEU A 8 8.99 -11.49 17.68
C LEU A 8 8.27 -10.86 16.48
N GLU A 9 8.98 -10.15 15.60
CA GLU A 9 8.37 -9.52 14.42
C GLU A 9 7.74 -10.58 13.49
N SER A 10 8.44 -11.70 13.25
CA SER A 10 7.88 -12.82 12.47
C SER A 10 6.64 -13.43 13.13
N TRP A 11 6.62 -13.52 14.47
CA TRP A 11 5.45 -14.00 15.19
C TRP A 11 4.29 -13.00 15.12
N LEU A 12 4.55 -11.70 15.26
CA LEU A 12 3.55 -10.64 15.10
C LEU A 12 2.96 -10.63 13.69
N ASP A 13 3.80 -10.84 12.67
CA ASP A 13 3.36 -10.99 11.27
C ASP A 13 2.42 -12.20 11.10
N LEU A 14 2.71 -13.33 11.76
CA LEU A 14 1.90 -14.54 11.68
C LEU A 14 0.54 -14.42 12.39
N VAL A 15 0.48 -13.71 13.51
CA VAL A 15 -0.74 -13.58 14.33
C VAL A 15 -1.76 -12.62 13.70
N GLY A 16 -1.30 -11.70 12.85
CA GLY A 16 -2.15 -10.68 12.23
C GLY A 16 -2.51 -9.54 13.17
N PRO A 17 -3.46 -8.66 12.79
CA PRO A 17 -3.78 -7.47 13.54
C PRO A 17 -4.55 -7.77 14.85
N PHE A 18 -4.42 -6.89 15.83
CA PHE A 18 -5.00 -6.98 17.17
C PHE A 18 -6.22 -6.08 17.34
N ASP A 19 -7.20 -6.53 18.13
CA ASP A 19 -8.33 -5.70 18.56
C ASP A 19 -7.90 -4.65 19.61
N ALA A 20 -6.88 -4.97 20.41
CA ALA A 20 -6.34 -4.06 21.41
C ALA A 20 -4.84 -4.28 21.67
N ILE A 21 -4.13 -3.19 21.97
CA ILE A 21 -2.75 -3.19 22.47
C ILE A 21 -2.73 -2.39 23.77
N THR A 22 -2.15 -2.95 24.83
CA THR A 22 -2.03 -2.28 26.13
C THR A 22 -0.57 -2.17 26.55
N LEU A 23 -0.11 -0.93 26.78
CA LEU A 23 1.14 -0.67 27.50
C LEU A 23 0.82 -0.47 28.98
N TRP A 24 1.16 -1.47 29.78
CA TRP A 24 0.92 -1.44 31.22
C TRP A 24 2.15 -0.93 31.98
N PHE A 25 2.01 0.21 32.66
CA PHE A 25 3.04 0.87 33.48
C PHE A 25 4.38 1.08 32.76
N SER A 26 4.45 2.13 31.94
CA SER A 26 5.69 2.59 31.28
C SER A 26 6.78 3.13 32.24
N GLY A 27 6.53 3.09 33.56
CA GLY A 27 7.47 3.49 34.60
C GLY A 27 8.72 2.63 34.60
N VAL A 28 9.88 3.27 34.54
CA VAL A 28 11.19 2.60 34.57
C VAL A 28 11.83 2.79 35.95
N HIS A 29 12.26 1.68 36.53
CA HIS A 29 13.06 1.66 37.75
C HIS A 29 14.46 2.19 37.43
N LYS A 30 15.10 3.02 38.29
CA LYS A 30 16.45 3.59 38.06
C LYS A 30 17.49 2.56 37.59
N GLY A 31 17.40 1.32 38.06
CA GLY A 31 18.26 0.22 37.61
C GLY A 31 18.13 -0.16 36.13
N ARG A 32 17.05 0.22 35.45
CA ARG A 32 16.83 -0.04 34.01
C ARG A 32 17.58 0.93 33.10
N GLN A 33 17.98 2.10 33.60
CA GLN A 33 18.89 3.02 32.89
C GLN A 33 20.25 2.37 32.62
N LEU A 34 20.66 1.43 33.49
CA LEU A 34 21.90 0.67 33.35
C LEU A 34 21.79 -0.54 32.42
N THR A 35 20.61 -0.79 31.83
CA THR A 35 20.45 -1.90 30.91
C THR A 35 21.12 -1.59 29.58
N LYS A 36 21.67 -2.63 28.92
CA LYS A 36 22.20 -2.53 27.55
C LYS A 36 21.13 -2.02 26.56
N ILE A 37 19.85 -2.20 26.87
CA ILE A 37 18.73 -1.72 26.05
C ILE A 37 18.66 -0.19 26.09
N ALA A 38 18.65 0.41 27.29
CA ALA A 38 18.64 1.87 27.45
C ALA A 38 19.83 2.54 26.76
N GLN A 39 21.02 1.95 26.89
CA GLN A 39 22.24 2.44 26.23
C GLN A 39 22.17 2.36 24.70
N ARG A 40 21.68 1.25 24.15
CA ARG A 40 21.51 1.10 22.69
C ARG A 40 20.55 2.11 22.08
N MET A 41 19.63 2.60 22.89
CA MET A 41 18.64 3.58 22.49
C MET A 41 19.11 5.03 22.60
N GLY A 42 20.28 5.28 23.20
CA GLY A 42 20.69 6.64 23.56
C GLY A 42 19.68 7.29 24.53
N ALA A 43 19.08 6.51 25.42
CA ALA A 43 18.17 7.04 26.43
C ALA A 43 18.97 7.50 27.65
N ASP A 44 19.08 8.81 27.83
CA ASP A 44 19.94 9.45 28.85
C ASP A 44 19.34 9.42 30.27
N GLY A 45 18.22 8.72 30.46
CA GLY A 45 17.53 8.60 31.74
C GLY A 45 16.14 7.95 31.63
N ASP A 46 15.48 7.81 32.78
CA ASP A 46 14.17 7.15 32.89
C ASP A 46 13.09 7.79 32.02
N ALA A 47 13.05 9.13 31.99
CA ALA A 47 12.08 9.86 31.18
C ALA A 47 12.26 9.61 29.67
N ALA A 48 13.51 9.60 29.19
CA ALA A 48 13.82 9.33 27.79
C ALA A 48 13.46 7.89 27.39
N LEU A 49 13.79 6.91 28.24
CA LEU A 49 13.45 5.51 28.01
C LEU A 49 11.94 5.28 28.01
N ARG A 50 11.22 5.89 28.96
CA ARG A 50 9.76 5.87 29.02
C ARG A 50 9.14 6.43 27.74
N LYS A 51 9.55 7.63 27.34
CA LYS A 51 9.05 8.27 26.11
C LYS A 51 9.25 7.37 24.90
N ALA A 52 10.43 6.74 24.78
CA ALA A 52 10.73 5.87 23.66
C ALA A 52 9.93 4.55 23.68
N LEU A 53 9.63 3.99 24.86
CA LEU A 53 8.73 2.83 25.01
C LEU A 53 7.32 3.16 24.55
N GLU A 54 6.81 4.31 24.99
CA GLU A 54 5.48 4.76 24.64
C GLU A 54 5.38 5.07 23.13
N GLN A 55 6.37 5.77 22.56
CA GLN A 55 6.49 6.00 21.12
C GLN A 55 6.45 4.70 20.31
N ARG A 56 7.24 3.70 20.72
CA ARG A 56 7.28 2.40 20.05
C ARG A 56 5.94 1.67 20.15
N THR A 57 5.19 1.89 21.22
CA THR A 57 3.85 1.32 21.39
C THR A 57 2.86 1.98 20.43
N PHE A 58 2.93 3.30 20.23
CA PHE A 58 2.15 3.98 19.19
C PHE A 58 2.52 3.47 17.79
N ASP A 59 3.80 3.27 17.49
CA ASP A 59 4.24 2.69 16.21
C ASP A 59 3.65 1.29 15.99
N LEU A 60 3.73 0.42 17.01
CA LEU A 60 3.15 -0.91 16.96
C LEU A 60 1.64 -0.85 16.77
N ALA A 61 0.95 0.04 17.49
CA ALA A 61 -0.49 0.22 17.40
C ALA A 61 -0.92 0.69 16.00
N ARG A 62 -0.18 1.61 15.36
CA ARG A 62 -0.44 2.05 13.98
C ARG A 62 -0.31 0.91 12.98
N GLN A 63 0.63 0.01 13.20
CA GLN A 63 0.92 -1.09 12.27
C GLN A 63 0.03 -2.30 12.48
N ARG A 64 -0.44 -2.53 13.71
CA ARG A 64 -1.01 -3.81 14.11
C ARG A 64 -2.40 -3.72 14.69
N LEU A 65 -3.00 -2.55 14.93
CA LEU A 65 -4.41 -2.51 15.32
C LEU A 65 -5.32 -2.78 14.11
N LYS A 66 -6.35 -3.59 14.32
CA LYS A 66 -7.47 -3.70 13.39
C LYS A 66 -8.17 -2.36 13.21
N SER A 67 -8.97 -2.23 12.16
CA SER A 67 -9.93 -1.13 12.05
C SER A 67 -10.83 -1.09 13.30
N GLY A 68 -10.91 0.07 13.95
CA GLY A 68 -11.61 0.25 15.23
C GLY A 68 -10.89 -0.28 16.48
N GLY A 69 -9.68 -0.86 16.32
CA GLY A 69 -8.87 -1.35 17.44
C GLY A 69 -8.44 -0.25 18.41
N ARG A 70 -8.06 -0.65 19.62
CA ARG A 70 -7.80 0.27 20.73
C ARG A 70 -6.36 0.17 21.25
N LEU A 71 -5.73 1.32 21.47
CA LEU A 71 -4.47 1.40 22.22
C LEU A 71 -4.77 1.90 23.63
N GLN A 72 -4.39 1.15 24.66
CA GLN A 72 -4.45 1.59 26.04
C GLN A 72 -3.05 1.86 26.57
N ILE A 73 -2.83 3.04 27.16
CA ILE A 73 -1.61 3.36 27.89
C ILE A 73 -1.96 3.59 29.33
N VAL A 74 -1.28 2.87 30.23
CA VAL A 74 -1.43 3.01 31.67
C VAL A 74 -0.12 3.48 32.28
N ILE A 75 -0.14 4.64 32.94
CA ILE A 75 1.01 5.24 33.59
C ILE A 75 0.76 5.41 35.08
N ARG A 76 1.83 5.62 35.84
CA ARG A 76 1.75 5.85 37.29
C ARG A 76 1.82 7.34 37.58
N ALA A 77 1.07 7.76 38.59
CA ALA A 77 1.15 9.07 39.19
C ALA A 77 0.83 8.98 40.69
N ALA A 78 0.95 10.12 41.37
CA ALA A 78 0.52 10.29 42.73
C ALA A 78 -0.18 11.64 42.90
N GLY A 79 -1.02 11.73 43.93
CA GLY A 79 -1.75 12.95 44.28
C GLY A 79 -3.26 12.72 44.34
N ASP A 80 -4.01 13.81 44.21
CA ASP A 80 -5.48 13.77 44.19
C ASP A 80 -6.00 13.18 42.87
N ALA A 81 -6.96 12.26 42.95
CA ALA A 81 -7.43 11.51 41.80
C ALA A 81 -8.25 12.35 40.82
N ASP A 82 -8.92 13.41 41.29
CA ASP A 82 -9.77 14.26 40.47
C ASP A 82 -8.93 15.35 39.79
N GLU A 83 -8.02 15.99 40.52
CA GLU A 83 -7.05 16.95 39.95
C GLU A 83 -6.22 16.30 38.83
N ARG A 84 -5.67 15.11 39.10
CA ARG A 84 -4.87 14.38 38.11
C ARG A 84 -5.68 13.90 36.91
N ARG A 85 -7.01 13.75 37.02
CA ARG A 85 -7.84 13.27 35.92
C ARG A 85 -7.93 14.29 34.80
N GLU A 86 -8.10 15.56 35.14
CA GLU A 86 -8.22 16.64 34.15
C GLU A 86 -6.87 16.89 33.47
N GLU A 87 -5.80 17.04 34.27
CA GLU A 87 -4.42 17.15 33.74
C GLU A 87 -4.06 15.99 32.81
N TRP A 88 -4.39 14.76 33.23
CA TRP A 88 -4.11 13.58 32.44
C TRP A 88 -4.90 13.54 31.15
N ARG A 89 -6.19 13.92 31.17
CA ARG A 89 -7.03 13.93 29.98
C ARG A 89 -6.49 14.88 28.92
N ASP A 90 -6.09 16.09 29.31
CA ASP A 90 -5.54 17.08 28.38
C ASP A 90 -4.17 16.65 27.84
N ALA A 91 -3.31 16.14 28.71
CA ALA A 91 -2.01 15.59 28.30
C ALA A 91 -2.17 14.39 27.36
N ALA A 92 -3.07 13.45 27.67
CA ALA A 92 -3.35 12.29 26.82
C ALA A 92 -3.95 12.71 25.48
N ARG A 93 -4.84 13.70 25.43
CA ARG A 93 -5.41 14.21 24.17
C ARG A 93 -4.32 14.81 23.27
N ALA A 94 -3.53 15.75 23.79
CA ALA A 94 -2.45 16.38 23.03
C ALA A 94 -1.44 15.33 22.54
N TRP A 95 -1.18 14.33 23.37
CA TRP A 95 -0.29 13.24 23.01
C TRP A 95 -0.85 12.35 21.90
N GLY A 96 -2.09 11.87 22.04
CA GLY A 96 -2.76 11.09 21.00
C GLY A 96 -2.81 11.85 19.68
N GLU A 97 -3.14 13.14 19.71
CA GLU A 97 -3.17 13.98 18.51
C GLU A 97 -1.83 14.03 17.79
N SER A 98 -0.73 14.18 18.53
CA SER A 98 0.63 14.18 17.96
C SER A 98 1.05 12.84 17.35
N GLU A 99 0.42 11.75 17.78
CA GLU A 99 0.74 10.38 17.34
C GLU A 99 -0.22 9.82 16.28
N GLY A 100 -1.23 10.61 15.87
CA GLY A 100 -2.25 10.19 14.90
C GLY A 100 -3.36 9.34 15.51
N PHE A 101 -3.71 9.57 16.77
CA PHE A 101 -4.78 8.89 17.49
C PHE A 101 -5.79 9.87 18.08
N ASP A 102 -7.04 9.44 18.18
CA ASP A 102 -8.07 10.14 18.95
C ASP A 102 -8.16 9.53 20.35
N LEU A 103 -8.23 10.40 21.36
CA LEU A 103 -8.49 9.99 22.74
C LEU A 103 -9.98 9.64 22.88
N LEU A 104 -10.26 8.40 23.28
CA LEU A 104 -11.61 7.91 23.58
C LEU A 104 -11.99 8.05 25.05
N ASP A 105 -11.06 7.70 25.93
CA ASP A 105 -11.26 7.76 27.38
C ASP A 105 -9.96 8.10 28.10
N ALA A 106 -10.09 8.81 29.22
CA ALA A 106 -9.01 9.08 30.15
C ALA A 106 -9.55 9.03 31.58
N SER A 107 -8.96 8.14 32.38
CA SER A 107 -9.44 7.77 33.71
C SER A 107 -8.31 7.65 34.73
N THR A 108 -8.66 7.80 36.01
CA THR A 108 -7.76 7.72 37.16
C THR A 108 -8.23 6.63 38.11
N HIS A 109 -7.32 5.76 38.51
CA HIS A 109 -7.62 4.63 39.38
C HIS A 109 -6.68 4.64 40.59
N PRO A 110 -7.18 5.00 41.78
CA PRO A 110 -6.44 4.81 43.02
C PRO A 110 -6.10 3.34 43.23
N TYR A 111 -4.88 3.05 43.65
CA TYR A 111 -4.47 1.70 44.04
C TYR A 111 -3.46 1.75 45.19
N ASP A 112 -3.36 0.64 45.91
CA ASP A 112 -2.38 0.42 46.95
C ASP A 112 -1.24 -0.45 46.43
N GLU A 113 0.00 -0.05 46.70
CA GLU A 113 1.16 -0.89 46.41
C GLU A 113 1.17 -2.11 47.36
N PRO A 114 1.53 -3.31 46.86
CA PRO A 114 1.57 -4.50 47.69
C PRO A 114 2.61 -4.35 48.81
N SER A 115 2.18 -4.55 50.05
CA SER A 115 3.00 -4.37 51.27
C SER A 115 3.50 -5.68 51.90
N ALA A 116 3.17 -6.82 51.29
CA ALA A 116 3.57 -8.12 51.80
C ALA A 116 5.10 -8.31 51.77
N PRO A 117 5.71 -9.03 52.73
CA PRO A 117 7.13 -9.38 52.68
C PRO A 117 7.49 -10.06 51.35
N GLY A 118 8.50 -9.53 50.64
CA GLY A 118 8.90 -10.02 49.32
C GLY A 118 8.09 -9.45 48.14
N ALA A 119 7.10 -8.59 48.39
CA ALA A 119 6.44 -7.84 47.34
C ALA A 119 7.40 -6.87 46.66
N ILE A 120 7.34 -6.81 45.34
CA ILE A 120 8.09 -5.84 44.55
C ILE A 120 7.21 -4.60 44.40
N ALA A 121 7.42 -3.62 45.27
CA ALA A 121 6.84 -2.29 45.10
C ALA A 121 7.68 -1.53 44.05
N VAL A 122 7.03 -0.99 43.03
CA VAL A 122 7.71 -0.23 41.97
C VAL A 122 7.54 1.27 42.27
N LYS A 123 8.26 1.76 43.28
CA LYS A 123 8.27 3.19 43.63
C LYS A 123 9.09 4.00 42.62
N SER A 124 8.52 5.09 42.11
CA SER A 124 9.28 6.09 41.35
C SER A 124 10.25 6.79 42.30
N VAL A 125 11.53 6.84 41.95
CA VAL A 125 12.61 7.30 42.85
C VAL A 125 12.85 8.81 42.73
N THR A 126 11.93 9.55 42.09
CA THR A 126 12.11 10.97 41.75
C THR A 126 11.22 11.91 42.56
N GLU A 127 10.20 11.41 43.26
CA GLU A 127 9.30 12.23 44.07
C GLU A 127 9.16 11.60 45.45
N ASP A 128 9.20 12.44 46.49
CA ASP A 128 8.86 12.03 47.85
C ASP A 128 7.34 11.90 47.92
N LEU A 129 6.85 10.67 47.72
CA LEU A 129 5.43 10.35 47.64
C LEU A 129 4.82 9.99 49.00
N ASP A 130 5.55 10.22 50.09
CA ASP A 130 5.08 9.87 51.42
C ASP A 130 3.79 10.64 51.76
N GLY A 131 2.70 9.89 51.95
CA GLY A 131 1.37 10.42 52.26
C GLY A 131 0.47 10.72 51.06
N GLN A 132 0.93 10.53 49.81
CA GLN A 132 0.10 10.71 48.62
C GLN A 132 -0.55 9.40 48.15
N GLN A 133 -1.81 9.48 47.69
CA GLN A 133 -2.50 8.35 47.07
C GLN A 133 -1.80 7.99 45.76
N THR A 134 -1.51 6.71 45.56
CA THR A 134 -0.95 6.22 44.30
C THR A 134 -2.08 6.02 43.28
N LEU A 135 -1.84 6.47 42.05
CA LEU A 135 -2.83 6.47 40.96
C LEU A 135 -2.28 5.74 39.73
N ALA A 136 -3.14 4.96 39.08
CA ALA A 136 -2.95 4.52 37.72
C ALA A 136 -3.76 5.44 36.80
N LEU A 137 -3.07 6.16 35.91
CA LEU A 137 -3.68 6.99 34.89
C LEU A 137 -3.82 6.14 33.62
N SER A 138 -5.03 5.94 33.14
CA SER A 138 -5.33 5.15 31.94
C SER A 138 -5.82 6.07 30.84
N ALA A 139 -5.28 5.92 29.63
CA ALA A 139 -5.81 6.55 28.43
C ALA A 139 -6.07 5.50 27.36
N ILE A 140 -7.24 5.57 26.71
CA ILE A 140 -7.65 4.70 25.62
C ILE A 140 -7.73 5.54 24.34
N PHE A 141 -7.05 5.07 23.32
CA PHE A 141 -6.88 5.71 22.03
C PHE A 141 -7.45 4.85 20.90
N THR A 142 -7.85 5.50 19.81
CA THR A 142 -8.12 4.85 18.52
C THR A 142 -7.29 5.51 17.43
N PRO A 143 -6.77 4.77 16.43
CA PRO A 143 -6.11 5.40 15.30
C PRO A 143 -7.07 6.36 14.59
N LYS A 144 -6.58 7.54 14.22
CA LYS A 144 -7.32 8.46 13.35
C LYS A 144 -7.51 7.81 11.98
N PRO A 145 -8.69 7.92 11.36
CA PRO A 145 -8.86 7.46 9.99
C PRO A 145 -7.95 8.26 9.08
N VAL A 146 -7.27 7.58 8.16
CA VAL A 146 -6.37 8.20 7.18
C VAL A 146 -7.13 8.29 5.85
N SER A 147 -7.15 9.45 5.19
CA SER A 147 -7.77 9.55 3.87
C SER A 147 -6.89 8.92 2.77
N THR A 148 -7.45 8.62 1.59
CA THR A 148 -6.64 8.21 0.44
C THR A 148 -5.66 9.32 0.01
N GLU A 149 -6.06 10.59 0.15
CA GLU A 149 -5.19 11.74 -0.06
C GLU A 149 -3.96 11.68 0.84
N GLU A 150 -4.17 11.60 2.17
CA GLU A 150 -3.07 11.54 3.13
C GLU A 150 -2.17 10.33 2.89
N ALA A 151 -2.76 9.18 2.54
CA ALA A 151 -1.99 7.98 2.25
C ALA A 151 -1.16 8.12 0.97
N THR A 152 -1.66 8.79 -0.07
CA THR A 152 -1.03 8.78 -1.41
C THR A 152 -0.36 10.08 -1.83
N ASP A 153 -0.45 11.16 -1.04
CA ASP A 153 0.17 12.46 -1.33
C ASP A 153 1.67 12.35 -1.65
N GLY A 154 2.41 11.55 -0.88
CA GLY A 154 3.83 11.31 -1.13
C GLY A 154 4.10 10.70 -2.51
N LEU A 155 3.26 9.74 -2.95
CA LEU A 155 3.36 9.15 -4.29
C LEU A 155 2.95 10.15 -5.37
N PHE A 156 1.89 10.94 -5.12
CA PHE A 156 1.40 11.93 -6.05
C PHE A 156 2.44 13.00 -6.40
N ARG A 157 3.22 13.46 -5.42
CA ARG A 157 4.34 14.40 -5.65
C ARG A 157 5.39 13.85 -6.64
N LEU A 158 5.47 12.53 -6.78
CA LEU A 158 6.36 11.86 -7.73
C LEU A 158 5.65 11.49 -9.05
N ALA A 159 4.31 11.50 -9.10
CA ALA A 159 3.51 11.05 -10.23
C ALA A 159 3.85 11.76 -11.55
N ASN A 160 4.08 13.08 -11.52
CA ASN A 160 4.49 13.87 -12.69
C ASN A 160 5.74 13.33 -13.38
N ARG A 161 6.68 12.76 -12.61
CA ARG A 161 7.93 12.20 -13.16
C ARG A 161 7.70 10.86 -13.85
N SER A 162 6.63 10.15 -13.50
CA SER A 162 6.31 8.82 -14.03
C SER A 162 6.20 8.82 -15.55
N LEU A 163 5.59 9.85 -16.13
CA LEU A 163 5.49 10.04 -17.59
C LEU A 163 6.84 9.93 -18.31
N PHE A 164 7.89 10.49 -17.70
CA PHE A 164 9.24 10.52 -18.27
C PHE A 164 10.07 9.30 -17.85
N ASN A 165 9.87 8.80 -16.63
CA ASN A 165 10.72 7.77 -16.03
C ASN A 165 10.53 6.37 -16.63
N ILE A 166 9.38 6.07 -17.24
CA ILE A 166 9.13 4.74 -17.82
C ILE A 166 9.93 4.51 -19.12
N ALA A 167 10.14 5.55 -19.90
CA ALA A 167 10.89 5.55 -21.15
C ALA A 167 11.84 6.77 -21.21
N PRO A 168 12.86 6.82 -20.33
CA PRO A 168 13.73 7.99 -20.18
C PRO A 168 14.48 8.34 -21.46
N GLU A 169 14.79 7.35 -22.31
CA GLU A 169 15.39 7.56 -23.62
C GLU A 169 14.49 8.34 -24.60
N ARG A 170 13.19 8.46 -24.28
CA ARG A 170 12.19 9.25 -25.02
C ARG A 170 11.75 10.51 -24.26
N ALA A 171 12.37 10.84 -23.13
CA ALA A 171 11.91 11.96 -22.30
C ALA A 171 11.95 13.30 -23.04
N GLN A 172 13.01 13.55 -23.81
CA GLN A 172 13.13 14.77 -24.62
C GLN A 172 12.07 14.82 -25.72
N GLU A 173 11.88 13.71 -26.43
CA GLU A 173 10.85 13.52 -27.47
C GLU A 173 9.44 13.78 -26.90
N LEU A 174 9.14 13.22 -25.71
CA LEU A 174 7.88 13.45 -25.01
C LEU A 174 7.69 14.94 -24.74
N ALA A 175 8.69 15.59 -24.15
CA ALA A 175 8.61 17.00 -23.77
C ALA A 175 8.40 17.93 -24.98
N THR A 176 9.13 17.71 -26.08
CA THR A 176 9.14 18.66 -27.22
C THR A 176 8.14 18.33 -28.31
N GLU A 177 7.92 17.06 -28.62
CA GLU A 177 7.12 16.66 -29.79
C GLU A 177 5.67 16.35 -29.41
N VAL A 178 5.47 15.70 -28.27
CA VAL A 178 4.14 15.29 -27.79
C VAL A 178 3.52 16.37 -26.93
N LEU A 179 4.23 16.77 -25.86
CA LEU A 179 3.76 17.77 -24.91
C LEU A 179 3.97 19.21 -25.41
N LYS A 180 4.73 19.38 -26.50
CA LYS A 180 4.98 20.66 -27.19
C LYS A 180 5.51 21.78 -26.30
N GLY A 181 6.28 21.43 -25.26
CA GLY A 181 6.77 22.38 -24.25
C GLY A 181 5.66 23.01 -23.39
N GLY A 182 4.43 22.49 -23.47
CA GLY A 182 3.31 22.90 -22.62
C GLY A 182 3.56 22.48 -21.17
N ASN A 183 2.97 23.24 -20.23
CA ASN A 183 3.03 22.94 -18.80
C ASN A 183 2.05 21.82 -18.45
N TRP A 184 2.32 20.61 -18.95
CA TRP A 184 1.55 19.43 -18.58
C TRP A 184 1.68 19.18 -17.09
N THR A 185 0.55 19.08 -16.42
CA THR A 185 0.49 18.84 -14.99
C THR A 185 -0.45 17.70 -14.68
N VAL A 186 0.01 16.77 -13.84
CA VAL A 186 -0.89 15.87 -13.13
C VAL A 186 -1.44 16.66 -11.94
N GLN A 187 -2.76 16.76 -11.86
CA GLN A 187 -3.48 17.45 -10.79
C GLN A 187 -4.24 16.43 -9.95
N PRO A 188 -4.29 16.60 -8.62
CA PRO A 188 -5.09 15.71 -7.80
C PRO A 188 -6.57 16.06 -7.96
N CYS A 189 -7.43 15.06 -7.81
CA CYS A 189 -8.87 15.29 -7.65
C CYS A 189 -9.48 14.35 -6.60
N GLY A 190 -10.62 14.75 -6.06
CA GLY A 190 -11.43 13.88 -5.19
C GLY A 190 -12.41 13.03 -6.01
N GLY A 191 -12.98 12.02 -5.36
CA GLY A 191 -14.01 11.16 -5.93
C GLY A 191 -13.52 9.74 -6.24
N PRO A 192 -14.34 8.92 -6.92
CA PRO A 192 -14.02 7.52 -7.21
C PRO A 192 -12.75 7.36 -8.05
N ALA A 193 -12.19 6.15 -8.02
CA ALA A 193 -10.96 5.81 -8.71
C ALA A 193 -11.09 6.04 -10.22
N ASN A 194 -10.41 7.10 -10.68
CA ASN A 194 -10.42 7.56 -12.05
C ASN A 194 -9.14 8.34 -12.41
N PHE A 195 -8.80 8.30 -13.69
CA PHE A 195 -7.77 9.11 -14.34
C PHE A 195 -8.35 9.66 -15.64
N TYR A 196 -8.15 10.95 -15.92
CA TYR A 196 -8.65 11.55 -17.16
C TYR A 196 -7.90 12.83 -17.54
N ALA A 197 -7.71 13.07 -18.83
CA ALA A 197 -7.23 14.35 -19.32
C ALA A 197 -8.33 15.41 -19.41
N ILE A 198 -7.97 16.67 -19.12
CA ILE A 198 -8.69 17.86 -19.57
C ILE A 198 -7.87 18.48 -20.70
N VAL A 199 -8.28 18.19 -21.94
CA VAL A 199 -7.56 18.56 -23.16
C VAL A 199 -7.25 20.06 -23.25
N PRO A 200 -8.21 21.00 -23.01
CA PRO A 200 -7.93 22.43 -23.11
C PRO A 200 -6.88 22.93 -22.11
N ASP A 201 -6.82 22.31 -20.93
CA ASP A 201 -5.97 22.75 -19.82
C ASP A 201 -4.60 22.04 -19.84
N GLN A 202 -4.41 21.07 -20.74
CA GLN A 202 -3.24 20.19 -20.77
C GLN A 202 -2.94 19.56 -19.40
N SER A 203 -4.00 19.25 -18.65
CA SER A 203 -3.89 18.63 -17.33
C SER A 203 -4.40 17.19 -17.38
N ILE A 204 -3.79 16.34 -16.56
CA ILE A 204 -4.30 15.00 -16.28
C ILE A 204 -4.73 14.99 -14.83
N HIS A 205 -5.98 14.63 -14.57
CA HIS A 205 -6.50 14.52 -13.22
C HIS A 205 -6.34 13.08 -12.75
N ALA A 206 -5.70 12.93 -11.59
CA ALA A 206 -5.54 11.66 -10.90
C ALA A 206 -6.30 11.73 -9.57
N SER A 207 -7.33 10.90 -9.44
CA SER A 207 -8.07 10.83 -8.17
C SER A 207 -7.23 10.18 -7.08
N TRP A 208 -7.39 10.63 -5.84
CA TRP A 208 -6.75 9.98 -4.68
C TRP A 208 -7.14 8.50 -4.54
N ALA A 209 -8.43 8.20 -4.75
CA ALA A 209 -8.93 6.83 -4.85
C ALA A 209 -8.28 6.04 -6.01
N GLY A 210 -7.98 6.69 -7.13
CA GLY A 210 -7.29 6.09 -8.28
C GLY A 210 -5.87 5.67 -7.95
N LEU A 211 -5.11 6.57 -7.32
CA LEU A 211 -3.75 6.28 -6.86
C LEU A 211 -3.74 5.16 -5.80
N ALA A 212 -4.66 5.23 -4.83
CA ALA A 212 -4.79 4.23 -3.78
C ALA A 212 -5.17 2.85 -4.34
N SER A 213 -6.15 2.81 -5.25
CA SER A 213 -6.59 1.57 -5.91
C SER A 213 -5.47 0.94 -6.73
N LEU A 214 -4.76 1.73 -7.54
CA LEU A 214 -3.64 1.25 -8.35
C LEU A 214 -2.46 0.77 -7.48
N TRP A 215 -2.16 1.45 -6.37
CA TRP A 215 -1.09 1.03 -5.46
C TRP A 215 -1.45 -0.27 -4.74
N CYS A 216 -2.67 -0.39 -4.21
CA CYS A 216 -3.14 -1.63 -3.55
C CYS A 216 -3.07 -2.83 -4.50
N LEU A 217 -3.47 -2.62 -5.76
CA LEU A 217 -3.35 -3.65 -6.78
C LEU A 217 -1.88 -3.98 -7.09
N SER A 218 -1.01 -2.96 -7.20
CA SER A 218 0.43 -3.16 -7.41
C SER A 218 1.08 -3.92 -6.24
N HIS A 219 0.65 -3.66 -5.00
CA HIS A 219 1.09 -4.39 -3.81
C HIS A 219 0.75 -5.89 -3.93
N ALA A 220 -0.50 -6.22 -4.23
CA ALA A 220 -0.95 -7.60 -4.40
C ALA A 220 -0.21 -8.32 -5.54
N ILE A 221 -0.07 -7.65 -6.69
CA ILE A 221 0.61 -8.18 -7.86
C ILE A 221 2.09 -8.43 -7.59
N TYR A 222 2.79 -7.46 -6.97
CA TYR A 222 4.20 -7.62 -6.65
C TYR A 222 4.41 -8.80 -5.71
N CYS A 223 3.59 -8.92 -4.65
CA CYS A 223 3.68 -10.04 -3.71
C CYS A 223 3.46 -11.38 -4.42
N ALA A 224 2.46 -11.44 -5.32
CA ALA A 224 2.17 -12.64 -6.11
C ALA A 224 3.37 -13.09 -6.96
N ILE A 225 3.92 -12.15 -7.72
CA ILE A 225 5.09 -12.37 -8.59
C ILE A 225 6.31 -12.75 -7.76
N HIS A 226 6.55 -12.05 -6.67
CA HIS A 226 7.71 -12.27 -5.81
C HIS A 226 7.70 -13.68 -5.22
N LEU A 227 6.55 -14.14 -4.74
CA LEU A 227 6.38 -15.50 -4.19
C LEU A 227 6.60 -16.56 -5.27
N GLY A 228 5.91 -16.44 -6.41
CA GLY A 228 6.05 -17.39 -7.52
C GLY A 228 7.49 -17.46 -8.06
N SER A 229 8.10 -16.30 -8.33
CA SER A 229 9.48 -16.21 -8.82
C SER A 229 10.51 -16.69 -7.80
N SER A 230 10.31 -16.46 -6.50
CA SER A 230 11.26 -16.91 -5.47
C SER A 230 11.20 -18.42 -5.29
N ALA A 231 10.00 -18.99 -5.28
CA ALA A 231 9.81 -20.43 -5.20
C ALA A 231 10.31 -21.18 -6.45
N ALA A 232 10.16 -20.60 -7.64
CA ALA A 232 10.70 -21.18 -8.88
C ALA A 232 12.24 -21.24 -8.86
N ARG A 233 12.90 -20.30 -8.16
CA ARG A 233 14.37 -20.21 -8.06
C ARG A 233 14.96 -20.99 -6.88
N ASP A 234 14.17 -21.29 -5.85
CA ASP A 234 14.66 -22.04 -4.69
C ASP A 234 14.71 -23.56 -4.99
N PRO A 235 15.90 -24.19 -4.95
CA PRO A 235 16.04 -25.63 -5.20
C PRO A 235 15.21 -26.52 -4.26
N ARG A 236 14.87 -26.02 -3.05
CA ARG A 236 14.11 -26.76 -2.03
C ARG A 236 12.61 -26.81 -2.32
N THR A 237 12.11 -25.84 -3.09
CA THR A 237 10.70 -25.73 -3.50
C THR A 237 10.50 -26.17 -4.94
N LYS A 238 11.58 -26.47 -5.67
CA LYS A 238 11.52 -26.93 -7.07
C LYS A 238 10.65 -28.19 -7.18
N GLY A 239 9.58 -28.09 -7.96
CA GLY A 239 8.61 -29.18 -8.18
C GLY A 239 7.58 -29.36 -7.06
N ARG A 240 7.54 -28.48 -6.05
CA ARG A 240 6.48 -28.46 -5.03
C ARG A 240 5.39 -27.48 -5.44
N GLN A 241 4.14 -27.84 -5.19
CA GLN A 241 3.02 -26.92 -5.31
C GLN A 241 3.11 -25.90 -4.17
N LEU A 242 2.99 -24.62 -4.49
CA LEU A 242 2.92 -23.55 -3.51
C LEU A 242 1.47 -23.38 -3.08
N ASP A 243 1.23 -23.32 -1.77
CA ASP A 243 -0.03 -22.82 -1.25
C ASP A 243 0.00 -21.30 -1.32
N PHE A 244 -0.46 -20.78 -2.45
CA PHE A 244 -0.59 -19.35 -2.65
C PHE A 244 -1.69 -18.74 -1.77
N GLY A 245 -2.69 -19.53 -1.35
CA GLY A 245 -3.79 -19.07 -0.51
C GLY A 245 -3.33 -18.72 0.91
N GLU A 246 -2.45 -19.53 1.49
CA GLU A 246 -1.85 -19.24 2.80
C GLU A 246 -1.09 -17.90 2.78
N ALA A 247 -0.23 -17.69 1.77
CA ALA A 247 0.52 -16.44 1.62
C ALA A 247 -0.39 -15.24 1.30
N TRP A 248 -1.46 -15.46 0.54
CA TRP A 248 -2.46 -14.43 0.21
C TRP A 248 -3.17 -13.90 1.45
N VAL A 249 -3.50 -14.79 2.39
CA VAL A 249 -4.08 -14.43 3.68
C VAL A 249 -3.04 -13.77 4.58
N ALA A 250 -1.84 -14.34 4.70
CA ALA A 250 -0.80 -13.83 5.60
C ALA A 250 -0.32 -12.40 5.25
N LEU A 251 -0.47 -12.00 3.98
CA LEU A 251 -0.08 -10.67 3.49
C LEU A 251 -1.27 -9.72 3.29
N ASP A 252 -2.47 -10.10 3.73
CA ASP A 252 -3.72 -9.35 3.57
C ASP A 252 -3.97 -8.93 2.10
N LEU A 253 -3.56 -9.75 1.13
CA LEU A 253 -3.64 -9.38 -0.30
C LEU A 253 -5.10 -9.27 -0.76
N GLY A 254 -5.98 -10.13 -0.22
CA GLY A 254 -7.41 -10.08 -0.49
C GLY A 254 -8.04 -8.76 -0.06
N ASP A 255 -7.65 -8.24 1.10
CA ASP A 255 -8.16 -6.99 1.63
C ASP A 255 -7.64 -5.78 0.85
N HIS A 256 -6.38 -5.80 0.39
CA HIS A 256 -5.86 -4.78 -0.53
C HIS A 256 -6.65 -4.76 -1.85
N VAL A 257 -6.94 -5.93 -2.43
CA VAL A 257 -7.72 -6.02 -3.68
C VAL A 257 -9.16 -5.55 -3.46
N ALA A 258 -9.81 -5.98 -2.37
CA ALA A 258 -11.17 -5.56 -2.03
C ALA A 258 -11.26 -4.05 -1.77
N PHE A 259 -10.25 -3.46 -1.13
CA PHE A 259 -10.17 -2.02 -0.95
C PHE A 259 -10.01 -1.32 -2.31
N ALA A 260 -9.10 -1.79 -3.17
CA ALA A 260 -8.91 -1.26 -4.52
C ALA A 260 -10.22 -1.26 -5.35
N GLU A 261 -11.02 -2.32 -5.21
CA GLU A 261 -12.34 -2.44 -5.84
C GLU A 261 -13.35 -1.45 -5.29
N SER A 262 -13.43 -1.30 -3.96
CA SER A 262 -14.36 -0.35 -3.34
C SER A 262 -14.12 1.09 -3.81
N LEU A 263 -12.84 1.45 -4.02
CA LEU A 263 -12.42 2.76 -4.46
C LEU A 263 -12.89 3.10 -5.88
N CYS A 264 -13.14 2.11 -6.75
CA CYS A 264 -13.75 2.33 -8.06
C CYS A 264 -15.17 2.92 -7.99
N ARG A 265 -15.88 2.70 -6.87
CA ARG A 265 -17.25 3.21 -6.69
C ARG A 265 -17.28 4.50 -5.89
N VAL A 266 -16.47 4.59 -4.84
CA VAL A 266 -16.49 5.71 -3.91
C VAL A 266 -15.17 5.81 -3.16
N ASP A 267 -14.71 7.04 -2.97
CA ASP A 267 -13.53 7.30 -2.14
C ASP A 267 -13.87 7.09 -0.65
N THR A 268 -13.00 6.38 0.07
CA THR A 268 -13.19 6.04 1.48
C THR A 268 -11.86 6.06 2.22
N HIS A 269 -11.89 6.12 3.55
CA HIS A 269 -10.66 6.12 4.35
C HIS A 269 -9.84 4.85 4.15
N TRP A 270 -8.52 5.00 4.19
CA TRP A 270 -7.56 3.91 4.18
C TRP A 270 -7.80 2.99 5.39
N PRO A 271 -8.04 1.68 5.19
CA PRO A 271 -8.24 0.76 6.31
C PRO A 271 -6.99 0.68 7.20
N ASN A 272 -7.15 0.88 8.50
CA ASN A 272 -6.03 0.98 9.44
C ASN A 272 -5.10 -0.24 9.46
N HIS A 273 -5.63 -1.43 9.15
CA HIS A 273 -4.86 -2.66 9.13
C HIS A 273 -4.10 -2.86 7.82
N LEU A 274 -4.46 -2.15 6.75
CA LEU A 274 -3.77 -2.25 5.48
C LEU A 274 -2.50 -1.42 5.48
N ARG A 275 -1.43 -2.02 4.95
CA ARG A 275 -0.16 -1.33 4.73
C ARG A 275 -0.38 -0.13 3.82
N ARG A 276 0.14 1.03 4.20
CA ARG A 276 0.13 2.24 3.39
C ARG A 276 1.38 2.33 2.51
N PRO A 277 1.31 3.01 1.36
CA PRO A 277 2.50 3.32 0.59
C PRO A 277 3.49 4.18 1.39
N ASP A 278 4.77 3.86 1.27
CA ASP A 278 5.86 4.72 1.71
C ASP A 278 6.63 5.25 0.50
N ALA A 279 6.34 6.49 0.10
CA ALA A 279 6.96 7.16 -1.03
C ALA A 279 8.47 7.42 -0.86
N THR A 280 8.99 7.28 0.37
CA THR A 280 10.42 7.49 0.69
C THR A 280 11.22 6.19 0.72
N ALA A 281 10.55 5.04 0.51
CA ALA A 281 11.20 3.74 0.54
C ALA A 281 12.33 3.65 -0.48
N SER A 282 13.46 3.05 -0.05
CA SER A 282 14.60 2.78 -0.93
C SER A 282 14.17 1.88 -2.10
N ALA A 283 14.64 2.19 -3.31
CA ALA A 283 14.34 1.44 -4.53
C ALA A 283 14.70 -0.07 -4.46
N GLU A 284 15.62 -0.44 -3.57
CA GLU A 284 16.04 -1.83 -3.37
C GLU A 284 15.10 -2.63 -2.44
N SER A 285 14.37 -1.92 -1.57
CA SER A 285 13.43 -2.51 -0.62
C SER A 285 12.20 -3.11 -1.33
N VAL A 286 11.49 -4.00 -0.64
CA VAL A 286 10.22 -4.56 -1.13
C VAL A 286 9.24 -3.44 -1.47
N GLU A 287 9.11 -2.46 -0.59
CA GLU A 287 8.25 -1.29 -0.77
C GLU A 287 8.65 -0.45 -1.99
N GLY A 288 9.95 -0.16 -2.14
CA GLY A 288 10.45 0.57 -3.30
C GLY A 288 10.19 -0.16 -4.63
N ARG A 289 10.22 -1.50 -4.62
CA ARG A 289 9.85 -2.31 -5.80
C ARG A 289 8.36 -2.29 -6.09
N ILE A 290 7.50 -2.29 -5.06
CA ILE A 290 6.05 -2.08 -5.21
C ILE A 290 5.79 -0.69 -5.80
N ASN A 291 6.44 0.34 -5.28
CA ASN A 291 6.32 1.70 -5.80
C ASN A 291 6.79 1.81 -7.24
N ASN A 292 7.88 1.11 -7.62
CA ASN A 292 8.32 1.07 -9.02
C ASN A 292 7.29 0.40 -9.93
N LEU A 293 6.64 -0.67 -9.47
CA LEU A 293 5.55 -1.33 -10.19
C LEU A 293 4.36 -0.38 -10.38
N PHE A 294 3.95 0.27 -9.28
CA PHE A 294 2.91 1.29 -9.28
C PHE A 294 3.20 2.44 -10.24
N PHE A 295 4.39 3.05 -10.16
CA PHE A 295 4.73 4.19 -11.00
C PHE A 295 4.80 3.80 -12.47
N GLY A 296 5.31 2.62 -12.81
CA GLY A 296 5.32 2.16 -14.20
C GLY A 296 3.91 1.92 -14.75
N ALA A 297 3.02 1.32 -13.95
CA ALA A 297 1.62 1.15 -14.33
C ALA A 297 0.92 2.52 -14.50
N LEU A 298 1.16 3.43 -13.56
CA LEU A 298 0.67 4.81 -13.63
C LEU A 298 1.18 5.52 -14.88
N SER A 299 2.45 5.33 -15.27
CA SER A 299 2.99 5.92 -16.50
C SER A 299 2.21 5.50 -17.74
N TRP A 300 1.82 4.23 -17.85
CA TRP A 300 1.03 3.77 -19.00
C TRP A 300 -0.36 4.43 -19.01
N ILE A 301 -1.02 4.53 -17.84
CA ILE A 301 -2.32 5.21 -17.70
C ILE A 301 -2.20 6.69 -18.08
N LEU A 302 -1.19 7.39 -17.57
CA LEU A 302 -0.98 8.81 -17.90
C LEU A 302 -0.63 9.00 -19.39
N LEU A 303 0.17 8.11 -19.98
CA LEU A 303 0.47 8.16 -21.42
C LEU A 303 -0.75 7.86 -22.29
N HIS A 304 -1.68 7.01 -21.82
CA HIS A 304 -2.96 6.80 -22.48
C HIS A 304 -3.76 8.10 -22.56
N GLU A 305 -3.85 8.84 -21.44
CA GLU A 305 -4.49 10.17 -21.41
C GLU A 305 -3.80 11.19 -22.33
N VAL A 306 -2.46 11.19 -22.37
CA VAL A 306 -1.69 12.00 -23.34
C VAL A 306 -1.99 11.57 -24.78
N GLY A 307 -2.22 10.28 -25.02
CA GLY A 307 -2.60 9.71 -26.30
C GLY A 307 -3.90 10.31 -26.82
N HIS A 308 -4.92 10.43 -25.96
CA HIS A 308 -6.18 11.09 -26.32
C HIS A 308 -5.97 12.53 -26.78
N VAL A 309 -5.13 13.28 -26.09
CA VAL A 309 -4.84 14.68 -26.43
C VAL A 309 -4.02 14.79 -27.72
N THR A 310 -3.00 13.94 -27.86
CA THR A 310 -2.08 13.95 -29.02
C THR A 310 -2.81 13.62 -30.32
N LYS A 311 -3.85 12.80 -30.25
CA LYS A 311 -4.66 12.35 -31.38
C LYS A 311 -5.91 13.19 -31.63
N ASP A 312 -6.10 14.29 -30.87
CA ASP A 312 -7.28 15.17 -30.95
C ASP A 312 -8.60 14.40 -30.81
N HIS A 313 -8.64 13.45 -29.87
CA HIS A 313 -9.81 12.63 -29.59
C HIS A 313 -10.96 13.47 -29.03
N GLN A 314 -12.18 13.20 -29.48
CA GLN A 314 -13.38 13.96 -29.11
C GLN A 314 -14.16 13.28 -27.98
N HIS A 315 -14.43 14.01 -26.88
CA HIS A 315 -15.27 13.52 -25.79
C HIS A 315 -16.72 13.23 -26.22
N VAL A 316 -17.25 14.00 -27.18
CA VAL A 316 -18.59 13.79 -27.75
C VAL A 316 -18.45 13.05 -29.08
N ALA A 317 -18.31 11.73 -29.00
CA ALA A 317 -18.18 10.85 -30.15
C ALA A 317 -19.21 9.70 -30.11
N THR A 318 -19.45 9.08 -31.27
CA THR A 318 -20.28 7.85 -31.36
C THR A 318 -19.60 6.69 -30.62
N ALA A 319 -20.35 5.63 -30.30
CA ALA A 319 -19.81 4.47 -29.60
C ALA A 319 -18.59 3.86 -30.34
N ASP A 320 -18.71 3.65 -31.66
CA ASP A 320 -17.62 3.12 -32.49
C ASP A 320 -16.38 4.03 -32.51
N GLN A 321 -16.60 5.35 -32.53
CA GLN A 321 -15.51 6.31 -32.48
C GLN A 321 -14.82 6.29 -31.12
N ARG A 322 -15.56 6.21 -30.01
CA ARG A 322 -14.96 6.09 -28.67
C ARG A 322 -14.13 4.82 -28.54
N ILE A 323 -14.65 3.69 -29.02
CA ILE A 323 -13.89 2.42 -29.05
C ILE A 323 -12.57 2.59 -29.82
N ARG A 324 -12.62 3.21 -30.99
CA ARG A 324 -11.41 3.46 -31.79
C ARG A 324 -10.42 4.39 -31.07
N GLN A 325 -10.92 5.47 -30.46
CA GLN A 325 -10.09 6.42 -29.72
C GLN A 325 -9.34 5.72 -28.57
N GLU A 326 -9.99 4.81 -27.85
CA GLU A 326 -9.38 4.05 -26.77
C GLU A 326 -8.27 3.11 -27.29
N TYR A 327 -8.49 2.42 -28.41
CA TYR A 327 -7.44 1.61 -29.03
C TYR A 327 -6.25 2.44 -29.52
N GLU A 328 -6.50 3.62 -30.07
CA GLU A 328 -5.45 4.53 -30.52
C GLU A 328 -4.64 5.09 -29.34
N ALA A 329 -5.29 5.41 -28.22
CA ALA A 329 -4.65 5.87 -26.99
C ALA A 329 -3.85 4.74 -26.29
N ASP A 330 -4.40 3.53 -26.19
CA ASP A 330 -3.69 2.34 -25.68
C ASP A 330 -2.48 1.98 -26.54
N GLY A 331 -2.66 2.02 -27.86
CA GLY A 331 -1.60 1.80 -28.83
C GLY A 331 -0.49 2.82 -28.68
N PHE A 332 -0.85 4.11 -28.56
CA PHE A 332 0.11 5.18 -28.30
C PHE A 332 0.90 4.92 -27.02
N ALA A 333 0.24 4.66 -25.88
CA ALA A 333 0.93 4.44 -24.61
C ALA A 333 1.85 3.21 -24.64
N THR A 334 1.38 2.12 -25.22
CA THR A 334 2.12 0.85 -25.34
C THR A 334 3.35 1.00 -26.24
N ASP A 335 3.18 1.59 -27.42
CA ASP A 335 4.28 1.83 -28.35
C ASP A 335 5.27 2.84 -27.76
N TRP A 336 4.76 3.88 -27.09
CA TRP A 336 5.61 4.87 -26.42
C TRP A 336 6.62 4.20 -25.50
N ILE A 337 6.12 3.31 -24.65
CA ILE A 337 6.89 2.60 -23.64
C ILE A 337 7.83 1.54 -24.25
N LEU A 338 7.40 0.80 -25.27
CA LEU A 338 8.10 -0.41 -25.73
C LEU A 338 8.97 -0.24 -26.97
N GLU A 339 8.68 0.71 -27.87
CA GLU A 339 9.32 0.77 -29.19
C GLU A 339 10.85 0.95 -29.12
N LYS A 340 11.33 1.81 -28.21
CA LYS A 340 12.77 2.07 -27.99
C LYS A 340 13.37 1.35 -26.79
N ALA A 341 12.62 0.45 -26.15
CA ALA A 341 13.09 -0.32 -24.99
C ALA A 341 14.17 -1.37 -25.34
N GLY A 342 14.44 -1.59 -26.62
CA GLY A 342 15.37 -2.62 -27.09
C GLY A 342 14.90 -4.03 -26.74
N SER A 343 15.84 -4.89 -26.37
CA SER A 343 15.58 -6.25 -25.86
C SER A 343 16.27 -6.44 -24.50
N GLY A 344 15.70 -7.26 -23.62
CA GLY A 344 16.25 -7.55 -22.30
C GLY A 344 15.41 -7.03 -21.14
N LEU A 345 16.04 -6.94 -19.95
CA LEU A 345 15.33 -6.73 -18.68
C LEU A 345 14.51 -5.45 -18.61
N GLN A 346 14.92 -4.38 -19.29
CA GLN A 346 14.15 -3.13 -19.32
C GLN A 346 12.84 -3.28 -20.09
N ARG A 347 12.87 -3.93 -21.28
CA ARG A 347 11.66 -4.26 -22.05
C ARG A 347 10.73 -5.16 -21.25
N GLU A 348 11.30 -6.20 -20.62
CA GLU A 348 10.57 -7.12 -19.74
C GLU A 348 9.85 -6.32 -18.63
N PHE A 349 10.60 -5.56 -17.83
CA PHE A 349 10.04 -4.75 -16.76
C PHE A 349 8.90 -3.84 -17.25
N ARG A 350 9.10 -3.12 -18.36
CA ARG A 350 8.08 -2.25 -18.96
C ARG A 350 6.82 -2.99 -19.40
N ALA A 351 6.97 -4.17 -20.00
CA ALA A 351 5.82 -5.00 -20.36
C ALA A 351 5.02 -5.42 -19.12
N LEU A 352 5.69 -5.78 -18.02
CA LEU A 352 5.03 -6.09 -16.76
C LEU A 352 4.25 -4.90 -16.19
N MET A 353 4.79 -3.68 -16.30
CA MET A 353 4.08 -2.45 -15.91
C MET A 353 2.78 -2.27 -16.69
N ILE A 354 2.81 -2.50 -18.00
CA ILE A 354 1.64 -2.43 -18.87
C ILE A 354 0.61 -3.48 -18.45
N MET A 355 1.02 -4.72 -18.21
CA MET A 355 0.12 -5.77 -17.73
C MET A 355 -0.52 -5.43 -16.37
N THR A 356 0.21 -4.74 -15.50
CA THR A 356 -0.30 -4.26 -14.20
C THR A 356 -1.35 -3.17 -14.39
N ALA A 357 -1.13 -2.22 -15.31
CA ALA A 357 -2.13 -1.22 -15.66
C ALA A 357 -3.40 -1.85 -16.28
N LEU A 358 -3.24 -2.84 -17.16
CA LEU A 358 -4.36 -3.58 -17.74
C LEU A 358 -5.13 -4.38 -16.68
N ALA A 359 -4.45 -4.95 -15.69
CA ALA A 359 -5.10 -5.59 -14.55
C ALA A 359 -5.98 -4.61 -13.76
N TRP A 360 -5.56 -3.34 -13.64
CA TRP A 360 -6.39 -2.31 -13.01
C TRP A 360 -7.66 -2.03 -13.81
N LEU A 361 -7.58 -2.04 -15.15
CA LEU A 361 -8.77 -1.91 -16.01
C LEU A 361 -9.74 -3.09 -15.84
N PHE A 362 -9.24 -4.33 -15.78
CA PHE A 362 -10.07 -5.50 -15.49
C PHE A 362 -10.71 -5.44 -14.12
N LEU A 363 -9.98 -4.95 -13.10
CA LEU A 363 -10.53 -4.74 -11.77
C LEU A 363 -11.65 -3.69 -11.80
N SER A 364 -11.46 -2.58 -12.49
CA SER A 364 -12.49 -1.55 -12.68
C SER A 364 -13.74 -2.11 -13.40
N GLU A 365 -13.56 -2.86 -14.50
CA GLU A 365 -14.68 -3.49 -15.23
C GLU A 365 -15.42 -4.52 -14.37
N ARG A 366 -14.72 -5.32 -13.57
CA ARG A 366 -15.33 -6.29 -12.65
C ARG A 366 -16.28 -5.60 -11.67
N VAL A 367 -15.93 -4.40 -11.23
CA VAL A 367 -16.70 -3.64 -10.24
C VAL A 367 -17.79 -2.79 -10.87
N MET A 368 -17.49 -2.08 -11.96
CA MET A 368 -18.36 -1.09 -12.58
C MET A 368 -19.22 -1.68 -13.71
N GLY A 369 -18.90 -2.89 -14.17
CA GLY A 369 -19.44 -3.48 -15.39
C GLY A 369 -18.80 -2.89 -16.65
N GLN A 370 -19.20 -3.43 -17.81
CA GLN A 370 -18.77 -2.91 -19.10
C GLN A 370 -19.39 -1.54 -19.34
N GLY A 371 -18.53 -0.53 -19.52
CA GLY A 371 -18.94 0.83 -19.84
C GLY A 371 -19.56 0.92 -21.24
N LYS A 372 -20.46 1.89 -21.44
CA LYS A 372 -20.96 2.24 -22.80
C LYS A 372 -20.00 3.14 -23.57
N THR A 373 -18.97 3.66 -22.90
CA THR A 373 -18.11 4.73 -23.40
C THR A 373 -16.67 4.29 -23.66
N HIS A 374 -16.26 3.11 -23.18
CA HIS A 374 -14.95 2.51 -23.40
C HIS A 374 -15.15 1.06 -23.87
N PRO A 375 -14.26 0.49 -24.71
CA PRO A 375 -14.35 -0.90 -25.07
C PRO A 375 -14.13 -1.79 -23.83
N PRO A 376 -14.70 -3.01 -23.83
CA PRO A 376 -14.37 -4.02 -22.83
C PRO A 376 -12.86 -4.17 -22.63
N ALA A 377 -12.43 -4.28 -21.38
CA ALA A 377 -11.03 -4.41 -20.97
C ALA A 377 -10.35 -5.58 -21.70
N ILE A 378 -11.08 -6.65 -22.02
CA ILE A 378 -10.55 -7.78 -22.77
C ILE A 378 -10.06 -7.40 -24.17
N TYR A 379 -10.74 -6.47 -24.85
CA TYR A 379 -10.31 -6.04 -26.17
C TYR A 379 -9.05 -5.16 -26.09
N ARG A 380 -9.00 -4.25 -25.11
CA ARG A 380 -7.80 -3.45 -24.82
C ARG A 380 -6.59 -4.33 -24.49
N PHE A 381 -6.82 -5.40 -23.72
CA PHE A 381 -5.82 -6.40 -23.40
C PHE A 381 -5.31 -7.17 -24.63
N ARG A 382 -6.20 -7.60 -25.55
CA ARG A 382 -5.79 -8.27 -26.80
C ARG A 382 -4.87 -7.40 -27.64
N GLU A 383 -5.22 -6.13 -27.80
CA GLU A 383 -4.41 -5.16 -28.56
C GLU A 383 -3.04 -4.94 -27.92
N ALA A 384 -3.00 -4.72 -26.60
CA ALA A 384 -1.74 -4.56 -25.88
C ALA A 384 -0.87 -5.83 -25.95
N ARG A 385 -1.47 -7.03 -25.79
CA ARG A 385 -0.79 -8.33 -25.92
C ARG A 385 -0.10 -8.47 -27.28
N GLY A 386 -0.77 -8.10 -28.36
CA GLY A 386 -0.19 -8.13 -29.72
C GLY A 386 1.04 -7.23 -29.88
N ARG A 387 1.16 -6.18 -29.06
CA ARG A 387 2.26 -5.20 -29.10
C ARG A 387 3.42 -5.51 -28.15
N LEU A 388 3.23 -6.39 -27.15
CA LEU A 388 4.28 -6.75 -26.19
C LEU A 388 5.52 -7.32 -26.89
N ASN A 389 5.33 -8.13 -27.95
CA ASN A 389 6.39 -8.72 -28.77
C ASN A 389 7.57 -9.24 -27.92
N LEU A 390 7.26 -10.21 -27.06
CA LEU A 390 8.19 -10.82 -26.11
C LEU A 390 8.54 -12.23 -26.55
N GLY A 391 9.73 -12.71 -26.15
CA GLY A 391 10.20 -14.05 -26.50
C GLY A 391 9.49 -15.16 -25.73
N GLU A 392 9.62 -16.39 -26.22
CA GLU A 392 8.97 -17.59 -25.66
C GLU A 392 9.31 -17.82 -24.17
N ARG A 393 10.49 -17.38 -23.72
CA ARG A 393 10.98 -17.49 -22.33
C ARG A 393 10.94 -16.17 -21.56
N SER A 394 10.04 -15.26 -21.94
CA SER A 394 9.91 -13.96 -21.28
C SER A 394 9.50 -14.10 -19.82
N ALA A 395 10.30 -13.52 -18.92
CA ALA A 395 9.98 -13.46 -17.50
C ALA A 395 8.73 -12.62 -17.23
N SER A 396 8.44 -11.64 -18.07
CA SER A 396 7.25 -10.80 -17.95
C SER A 396 6.00 -11.56 -18.32
N LEU A 397 6.03 -12.38 -19.37
CA LEU A 397 4.89 -13.24 -19.72
C LEU A 397 4.62 -14.26 -18.61
N GLU A 398 5.67 -14.87 -18.04
CA GLU A 398 5.54 -15.76 -16.88
C GLU A 398 4.90 -15.04 -15.68
N ASN A 399 5.42 -13.87 -15.31
CA ASN A 399 4.90 -13.06 -14.21
C ASN A 399 3.48 -12.55 -14.49
N GLY A 400 3.19 -12.18 -15.73
CA GLY A 400 1.85 -11.78 -16.18
C GLY A 400 0.84 -12.92 -16.04
N ALA A 401 1.23 -14.15 -16.39
CA ALA A 401 0.38 -15.32 -16.19
C ALA A 401 0.07 -15.53 -14.70
N TYR A 402 1.08 -15.47 -13.82
CA TYR A 402 0.88 -15.58 -12.37
C TYR A 402 -0.01 -14.47 -11.81
N LEU A 403 0.21 -13.24 -12.25
CA LEU A 403 -0.58 -12.07 -11.90
C LEU A 403 -2.06 -12.28 -12.26
N PHE A 404 -2.38 -12.59 -13.51
CA PHE A 404 -3.77 -12.72 -13.94
C PHE A 404 -4.44 -13.94 -13.29
N LYS A 405 -3.67 -15.02 -13.09
CA LYS A 405 -4.12 -16.21 -12.38
C LYS A 405 -4.52 -15.90 -10.94
N ALA A 406 -3.64 -15.27 -10.19
CA ALA A 406 -3.88 -14.90 -8.79
C ALA A 406 -5.05 -13.93 -8.63
N MET A 407 -5.15 -12.93 -9.52
CA MET A 407 -6.12 -11.84 -9.40
C MET A 407 -7.53 -12.16 -9.88
N PHE A 408 -7.65 -12.97 -10.94
CA PHE A 408 -8.92 -13.13 -11.68
C PHE A 408 -9.37 -14.57 -11.83
N ASP A 409 -8.48 -15.56 -11.70
CA ASP A 409 -8.84 -16.99 -11.77
C ASP A 409 -8.34 -17.82 -10.55
N PRO A 410 -8.44 -17.32 -9.30
CA PRO A 410 -7.83 -17.98 -8.14
C PRO A 410 -8.47 -19.33 -7.81
N ALA A 411 -9.75 -19.53 -8.15
CA ALA A 411 -10.50 -20.72 -7.80
C ALA A 411 -10.21 -21.93 -8.71
N ASN A 412 -9.66 -21.70 -9.90
CA ASN A 412 -9.35 -22.79 -10.81
C ASN A 412 -7.97 -23.40 -10.44
N PRO A 413 -7.90 -24.68 -10.05
CA PRO A 413 -6.66 -25.29 -9.59
C PRO A 413 -5.69 -25.66 -10.74
N GLU A 414 -6.15 -25.65 -11.99
CA GLU A 414 -5.41 -26.17 -13.14
C GLU A 414 -4.70 -25.03 -13.87
N MET A 415 -3.45 -24.74 -13.49
CA MET A 415 -2.50 -24.13 -14.42
C MET A 415 -1.64 -25.27 -15.00
N PRO A 416 -1.75 -25.59 -16.30
CA PRO A 416 -1.02 -26.72 -16.88
C PRO A 416 0.49 -26.59 -16.65
N THR A 417 1.14 -27.68 -16.25
CA THR A 417 2.59 -27.73 -16.02
C THR A 417 3.34 -27.97 -17.33
N GLY A 418 4.61 -27.52 -17.40
CA GLY A 418 5.48 -27.80 -18.55
C GLY A 418 5.28 -26.85 -19.74
N MET A 419 4.46 -25.81 -19.59
CA MET A 419 4.32 -24.72 -20.55
C MET A 419 5.54 -23.81 -20.53
N THR A 420 5.91 -23.26 -21.70
CA THR A 420 6.80 -22.09 -21.75
C THR A 420 6.08 -20.85 -21.22
N PRO A 421 6.79 -19.80 -20.79
CA PRO A 421 6.17 -18.54 -20.37
C PRO A 421 5.14 -17.97 -21.36
N LEU A 422 5.43 -18.02 -22.66
CA LEU A 422 4.48 -17.59 -23.68
C LEU A 422 3.23 -18.47 -23.71
N GLN A 423 3.37 -19.80 -23.70
CA GLN A 423 2.23 -20.72 -23.66
C GLN A 423 1.38 -20.54 -22.40
N ALA A 424 2.01 -20.32 -21.24
CA ALA A 424 1.33 -20.07 -19.98
C ALA A 424 0.54 -18.75 -20.01
N PHE A 425 1.14 -17.70 -20.59
CA PHE A 425 0.48 -16.41 -20.77
C PHE A 425 -0.67 -16.48 -21.76
N ASP A 426 -0.49 -17.19 -22.89
CA ASP A 426 -1.53 -17.39 -23.90
C ASP A 426 -2.71 -18.19 -23.32
N TRP A 427 -2.44 -19.26 -22.57
CA TRP A 427 -3.46 -20.00 -21.85
C TRP A 427 -4.21 -19.10 -20.86
N MET A 428 -3.51 -18.24 -20.11
CA MET A 428 -4.14 -17.32 -19.18
C MET A 428 -4.93 -16.23 -19.90
N ALA A 429 -4.47 -15.76 -21.07
CA ALA A 429 -5.21 -14.84 -21.91
C ALA A 429 -6.54 -15.44 -22.36
N ASP A 430 -6.56 -16.71 -22.80
CA ASP A 430 -7.80 -17.41 -23.16
C ASP A 430 -8.74 -17.56 -21.95
N ARG A 431 -8.19 -17.79 -20.75
CA ARG A 431 -8.96 -17.77 -19.50
C ARG A 431 -9.57 -16.39 -19.23
N MET A 432 -8.81 -15.32 -19.41
CA MET A 432 -9.32 -13.95 -19.24
C MET A 432 -10.46 -13.64 -20.22
N GLU A 433 -10.40 -14.14 -21.46
CA GLU A 433 -11.50 -14.00 -22.43
C GLU A 433 -12.80 -14.68 -21.96
N ALA A 434 -12.69 -15.84 -21.30
CA ALA A 434 -13.84 -16.53 -20.74
C ALA A 434 -14.40 -15.83 -19.48
N LEU A 435 -13.54 -15.20 -18.69
CA LEU A 435 -13.92 -14.51 -17.45
C LEU A 435 -14.50 -13.12 -17.70
N PHE A 436 -14.08 -12.46 -18.78
CA PHE A 436 -14.52 -11.13 -19.18
C PHE A 436 -15.08 -11.17 -20.62
N PRO A 437 -16.21 -11.86 -20.86
CA PRO A 437 -16.80 -11.93 -22.18
C PRO A 437 -17.29 -10.53 -22.58
N ALA A 438 -16.90 -10.08 -23.77
CA ALA A 438 -17.46 -8.86 -24.35
C ALA A 438 -18.93 -9.12 -24.74
N GLN A 439 -19.84 -8.31 -24.18
CA GLN A 439 -21.28 -8.42 -24.44
C GLN A 439 -21.74 -7.63 -25.67
#